data_AF-A0AAD1M9Y6-F1
#
_entry.id   AF-A0AAD1M9Y6-F1
#
_cell.length_a   1.000
_cell.length_b   1.000
_cell.length_c   1.000
_cell.angle_alpha   90.00
_cell.angle_beta   90.00
_cell.angle_gamma   90.00
#
_symmetry.space_group_name_H-M   'P 1'
#
loop_
_entity.id
_entity.type
_entity.pdbx_description
1 polymer ?
#
loop_
_entity_poly.entity_id
_entity_poly.type
_entity_poly.pdbx_seq_one_letter_code
_entity_poly.pdbx_strand_id
1 'polypeptide(L)'
;MALIQLSAGYGIQWLVPGIFFVLVTGFLAIQVKAARIHTSVELTPDQLRQGEERLSIDEIVRIYPEPSGPEPPKWQSSRALGELTGVPRGRKGIGLKLTNDRSAQAWARKHQRLRTELTRLVEERIPPESAS
;
A
#
# COMPACT_ATOMS: atom_id res chain seq x y z
N MET A 1 -24.38 2.14 33.31
CA MET A 1 -24.05 3.58 33.48
C MET A 1 -25.23 4.49 33.17
N ALA A 2 -25.86 4.41 31.98
CA ALA A 2 -27.00 5.26 31.62
C ALA A 2 -28.25 5.10 32.52
N LEU A 3 -28.58 3.87 32.92
CA LEU A 3 -29.71 3.62 33.84
C LEU A 3 -29.50 4.21 35.26
N ILE A 4 -28.25 4.28 35.72
CA ILE A 4 -27.91 4.73 37.08
C ILE A 4 -28.03 6.27 37.19
N GLN A 5 -27.68 7.00 36.11
CA GLN A 5 -27.84 8.46 36.06
C GLN A 5 -29.30 8.89 35.94
N LEU A 6 -30.12 8.11 35.22
CA LEU A 6 -31.57 8.35 35.12
C LEU A 6 -32.27 8.16 36.48
N SER A 7 -31.87 7.17 37.28
CA SER A 7 -32.45 6.93 38.61
C SER A 7 -31.94 7.89 39.70
N ALA A 8 -30.80 8.56 39.49
CA ALA A 8 -30.15 9.44 40.48
C ALA A 8 -30.50 10.94 40.33
N GLY A 9 -31.41 11.31 39.43
CA GLY A 9 -31.88 12.71 39.28
C GLY A 9 -30.91 13.67 38.58
N TYR A 10 -29.81 13.18 38.02
CA TYR A 10 -28.72 14.00 37.48
C TYR A 10 -28.93 14.52 36.04
N GLY A 11 -30.04 14.17 35.38
CA GLY A 11 -30.29 14.50 33.98
C GLY A 11 -29.29 13.82 33.02
N ILE A 12 -29.54 13.92 31.71
CA ILE A 12 -28.57 13.40 30.72
C ILE A 12 -27.42 14.40 30.59
N GLN A 13 -26.24 14.05 31.12
CA GLN A 13 -25.06 14.90 31.06
C GLN A 13 -24.26 14.67 29.78
N TRP A 14 -24.63 15.38 28.71
CA TRP A 14 -24.03 15.23 27.36
C TRP A 14 -22.56 15.65 27.25
N LEU A 15 -22.05 16.45 28.20
CA LEU A 15 -20.68 16.97 28.14
C LEU A 15 -19.63 15.86 28.10
N VAL A 16 -19.73 14.87 29.00
CA VAL A 16 -18.73 13.79 29.12
C VAL A 16 -18.76 12.88 27.89
N PRO A 17 -19.91 12.34 27.44
CA PRO A 17 -20.00 11.59 26.19
C PRO A 17 -19.55 12.40 24.96
N GLY A 18 -19.83 13.70 24.92
CA GLY A 18 -19.41 14.60 23.84
C GLY A 18 -17.89 14.71 23.73
N ILE A 19 -17.19 14.92 24.86
CA ILE A 19 -15.71 14.98 24.89
C ILE A 19 -15.12 13.64 24.42
N PHE A 20 -15.63 12.52 24.96
CA PHE A 20 -15.18 11.19 24.52
C PHE A 20 -15.40 10.96 23.04
N PHE A 21 -16.57 11.36 22.52
CA PHE A 21 -16.88 11.24 21.10
C PHE A 21 -15.87 12.02 20.24
N VAL A 22 -15.54 13.26 20.61
CA VAL A 22 -14.55 14.08 19.90
C VAL A 22 -13.16 13.44 19.95
N LEU A 23 -12.71 12.99 21.12
CA LEU A 23 -11.39 12.37 21.29
C LEU A 23 -11.26 11.07 20.49
N VAL A 24 -12.24 10.18 20.60
CA VAL A 24 -12.24 8.89 19.88
C VAL A 24 -12.30 9.15 18.37
N THR A 25 -13.23 10.00 17.92
CA THR A 25 -13.37 10.33 16.50
C THR A 25 -12.10 10.97 15.93
N GLY A 26 -11.49 11.91 16.65
CA GLY A 26 -10.25 12.56 16.25
C GLY A 26 -9.10 11.57 16.13
N PHE A 27 -8.94 10.67 17.11
CA PHE A 27 -7.90 9.65 17.08
C PHE A 27 -8.09 8.67 15.91
N LEU A 28 -9.31 8.18 15.68
CA LEU A 28 -9.61 7.32 14.52
C LEU A 28 -9.34 8.03 13.20
N ALA A 29 -9.71 9.32 13.09
CA ALA A 29 -9.46 10.11 11.89
C ALA A 29 -7.97 10.20 11.56
N ILE A 30 -7.11 10.40 12.57
CA ILE A 30 -5.64 10.41 12.41
C ILE A 30 -5.15 9.05 11.93
N GLN A 31 -5.59 7.95 12.55
CA GLN A 31 -5.17 6.60 12.17
C GLN A 31 -5.56 6.26 10.71
N VAL A 32 -6.80 6.60 10.32
CA VAL A 32 -7.29 6.38 8.95
C VAL A 32 -6.49 7.23 7.96
N LYS A 33 -6.18 8.48 8.32
CA LYS A 33 -5.38 9.38 7.47
C LYS A 33 -3.96 8.85 7.29
N ALA A 34 -3.32 8.43 8.37
CA ALA A 34 -1.99 7.80 8.32
C ALA A 34 -2.01 6.56 7.41
N ALA A 35 -2.94 5.63 7.66
CA ALA A 35 -3.07 4.43 6.83
C ALA A 35 -3.30 4.78 5.35
N ARG A 36 -4.09 5.82 5.03
CA ARG A 36 -4.32 6.24 3.64
C ARG A 36 -3.08 6.85 2.99
N ILE A 37 -2.32 7.67 3.71
CA ILE A 37 -1.11 8.32 3.19
C ILE A 37 -0.02 7.28 2.94
N HIS A 38 0.24 6.39 3.90
CA HIS A 38 1.26 5.34 3.75
C HIS A 38 0.85 4.23 2.78
N THR A 39 -0.45 4.06 2.50
CA THR A 39 -0.92 3.09 1.48
C THR A 39 -1.27 3.75 0.14
N SER A 40 -0.66 4.89 -0.17
CA SER A 40 -0.82 5.57 -1.46
C SER A 40 0.12 5.00 -2.52
N VAL A 41 -0.35 4.99 -3.77
CA VAL A 41 0.40 4.47 -4.92
C VAL A 41 0.27 5.48 -6.04
N GLU A 42 1.41 5.82 -6.64
CA GLU A 42 1.48 6.73 -7.76
C GLU A 42 2.54 6.23 -8.73
N LEU A 43 2.19 6.21 -10.01
CA LEU A 43 3.10 5.82 -11.08
C LEU A 43 3.19 7.00 -12.03
N THR A 44 4.41 7.49 -12.24
CA THR A 44 4.76 8.46 -13.28
C THR A 44 5.68 7.77 -14.30
N PRO A 45 5.98 8.41 -15.44
CA PRO A 45 6.88 7.83 -16.44
C PRO A 45 8.27 7.47 -15.88
N ASP A 46 8.75 8.26 -14.90
CA ASP A 46 10.12 8.13 -14.38
C ASP A 46 10.20 7.44 -13.01
N GLN A 47 9.10 7.40 -12.26
CA GLN A 47 9.09 6.97 -10.86
C GLN A 47 7.83 6.17 -10.47
N LEU A 48 8.04 5.14 -9.66
CA LEU A 48 7.01 4.43 -8.92
C LEU A 48 7.06 4.85 -7.43
N ARG A 49 6.02 5.49 -6.94
CA ARG A 49 5.85 5.83 -5.52
C ARG A 49 4.90 4.85 -4.83
N GLN A 50 5.36 4.28 -3.72
CA GLN A 50 4.65 3.32 -2.88
C GLN A 50 4.75 3.82 -1.43
N GLY A 51 3.67 4.36 -0.89
CA GLY A 51 3.70 5.03 0.42
C GLY A 51 4.71 6.18 0.45
N GLU A 52 5.75 6.03 1.27
CA GLU A 52 6.87 6.98 1.40
C GLU A 52 8.07 6.65 0.51
N GLU A 53 8.15 5.44 -0.03
CA GLU A 53 9.26 5.00 -0.88
C GLU A 53 9.01 5.41 -2.33
N ARG A 54 10.05 5.93 -2.99
CA ARG A 54 10.07 6.23 -4.42
C ARG A 54 11.16 5.40 -5.06
N LEU A 55 10.83 4.74 -6.17
CA LEU A 55 11.70 3.88 -6.93
C LEU A 55 11.74 4.38 -8.37
N SER A 56 12.93 4.57 -8.94
CA SER A 56 13.03 4.93 -10.35
C SER A 56 12.60 3.78 -11.25
N ILE A 57 11.92 4.09 -12.35
CA ILE A 57 11.59 3.08 -13.37
C ILE A 57 12.87 2.47 -13.96
N ASP A 58 13.97 3.22 -14.02
CA ASP A 58 15.27 2.72 -14.49
C ASP A 58 15.88 1.63 -13.61
N GLU A 59 15.51 1.59 -12.34
CA GLU A 59 15.93 0.56 -11.41
C GLU A 59 15.15 -0.75 -11.61
N ILE A 60 14.02 -0.73 -12.34
CA ILE A 60 13.19 -1.91 -12.57
C ILE A 60 13.71 -2.62 -13.83
N VAL A 61 14.29 -3.80 -13.62
CA VAL A 61 14.81 -4.65 -14.70
C VAL A 61 13.70 -5.50 -15.32
N ARG A 62 12.83 -6.07 -14.47
CA ARG A 62 11.76 -6.96 -14.92
C ARG A 62 10.61 -7.00 -13.94
N ILE A 63 9.42 -7.27 -14.44
CA ILE A 63 8.23 -7.54 -13.63
C ILE A 63 7.97 -9.05 -13.63
N TYR A 64 7.87 -9.65 -12.45
CA TYR A 64 7.57 -11.07 -12.30
C TYR A 64 6.13 -11.39 -12.68
N PRO A 65 5.83 -12.54 -13.31
CA PRO A 65 4.48 -12.91 -13.70
C PRO A 65 3.54 -13.03 -12.50
N GLU A 66 2.23 -13.01 -12.77
CA GLU A 66 1.23 -13.31 -11.73
C GLU A 66 1.41 -14.75 -11.22
N PRO A 67 1.17 -14.99 -9.91
CA PRO A 67 1.27 -16.32 -9.34
C PRO A 67 0.19 -17.23 -9.94
N SER A 68 0.60 -18.24 -10.69
CA SER A 68 -0.31 -19.18 -11.38
C SER A 68 -0.28 -20.60 -10.80
N GLY A 69 0.65 -20.90 -9.89
CA GLY A 69 0.84 -22.24 -9.29
C GLY A 69 0.38 -22.36 -7.84
N PRO A 70 0.32 -23.59 -7.30
CA PRO A 70 0.01 -23.85 -5.89
C PRO A 70 1.12 -23.36 -4.94
N GLU A 71 2.36 -23.25 -5.42
CA GLU A 71 3.48 -22.74 -4.65
C GLU A 71 3.60 -21.21 -4.80
N PRO A 72 3.76 -20.48 -3.69
CA PRO A 72 3.99 -19.04 -3.75
C PRO A 72 5.37 -18.76 -4.38
N PRO A 73 5.44 -17.92 -5.43
CA PRO A 73 6.72 -17.59 -6.04
C PRO A 73 7.61 -16.84 -5.05
N LYS A 74 8.94 -17.05 -5.14
CA LYS A 74 9.95 -16.48 -4.22
C LYS A 74 9.85 -14.96 -4.02
N TRP A 75 9.36 -14.21 -5.01
CA TRP A 75 9.20 -12.76 -4.87
C TRP A 75 8.10 -12.37 -3.87
N GLN A 76 7.13 -13.24 -3.55
CA GLN A 76 6.07 -12.96 -2.58
C GLN A 76 6.57 -12.86 -1.12
N SER A 77 7.76 -13.38 -0.84
CA SER A 77 8.44 -13.19 0.45
C SER A 77 9.45 -12.05 0.43
N SER A 78 9.62 -11.35 -0.69
CA SER A 78 10.53 -10.20 -0.79
C SER A 78 9.97 -8.96 -0.08
N ARG A 79 10.81 -7.96 0.22
CA ARG A 79 10.37 -6.72 0.89
C ARG A 79 9.29 -6.00 0.07
N ALA A 80 8.21 -5.59 0.73
CA ALA A 80 7.22 -4.71 0.11
C ALA A 80 7.73 -3.26 0.09
N LEU A 81 7.58 -2.59 -1.06
CA LEU A 81 7.94 -1.18 -1.19
C LEU A 81 7.07 -0.31 -0.28
N GLY A 82 7.60 0.80 0.21
CA GLY A 82 6.92 1.76 1.06
C GLY A 82 7.22 1.61 2.55
N GLU A 83 8.38 1.06 2.91
CA GLU A 83 8.81 0.82 4.30
C GLU A 83 7.86 -0.09 5.10
N LEU A 84 7.12 -0.96 4.40
CA LEU A 84 6.19 -1.89 5.02
C LEU A 84 6.82 -3.27 5.20
N THR A 85 6.43 -3.96 6.27
CA THR A 85 6.82 -5.37 6.51
C THR A 85 6.16 -6.34 5.52
N GLY A 86 5.18 -5.89 4.74
CA GLY A 86 4.49 -6.68 3.74
C GLY A 86 3.44 -5.87 2.96
N VAL A 87 2.70 -6.55 2.09
CA VAL A 87 1.65 -5.91 1.27
C VAL A 87 0.49 -5.47 2.16
N PRO A 88 0.06 -4.19 2.12
CA PRO A 88 -1.03 -3.72 2.95
C PRO A 88 -2.36 -4.42 2.65
N ARG A 89 -3.20 -4.60 3.69
CA ARG A 89 -4.49 -5.32 3.59
C ARG A 89 -5.35 -4.79 2.44
N GLY A 90 -5.94 -5.69 1.66
CA GLY A 90 -6.81 -5.36 0.52
C GLY A 90 -6.07 -4.85 -0.72
N ARG A 91 -4.74 -4.97 -0.78
CA ARG A 91 -3.91 -4.73 -1.98
C ARG A 91 -3.30 -6.05 -2.43
N LYS A 92 -2.87 -6.11 -3.68
CA LYS A 92 -2.17 -7.27 -4.25
C LYS A 92 -0.73 -6.88 -4.58
N GLY A 93 0.19 -7.76 -4.23
CA GLY A 93 1.61 -7.62 -4.52
C GLY A 93 1.92 -7.90 -5.99
N ILE A 94 2.90 -7.17 -6.53
CA ILE A 94 3.47 -7.33 -7.86
C ILE A 94 4.97 -7.47 -7.65
N GLY A 95 5.53 -8.61 -8.04
CA GLY A 95 6.96 -8.84 -7.93
C GLY A 95 7.72 -7.97 -8.94
N LEU A 96 8.74 -7.29 -8.46
CA LEU A 96 9.69 -6.52 -9.26
C LEU A 96 11.09 -7.09 -9.05
N LYS A 97 11.86 -7.14 -10.14
CA LYS A 97 13.30 -7.38 -10.13
C LYS A 97 14.00 -6.03 -10.33
N LEU A 98 14.87 -5.68 -9.40
CA LEU A 98 15.59 -4.42 -9.39
C LEU A 98 17.02 -4.59 -9.91
N THR A 99 17.63 -3.47 -10.30
CA THR A 99 19.07 -3.35 -10.53
C THR A 99 19.81 -3.78 -9.25
N ASN A 100 20.88 -4.55 -9.38
CA ASN A 100 21.59 -5.26 -8.28
C ASN A 100 20.97 -6.59 -7.83
N ASP A 101 20.18 -7.23 -8.70
CA ASP A 101 19.66 -8.58 -8.48
C ASP A 101 18.71 -8.70 -7.27
N ARG A 102 18.25 -7.56 -6.73
CA ARG A 102 17.30 -7.49 -5.61
C ARG A 102 15.87 -7.70 -6.09
N SER A 103 15.05 -8.36 -5.27
CA SER A 103 13.61 -8.50 -5.52
C SER A 103 12.84 -7.63 -4.54
N ALA A 104 11.77 -7.00 -5.03
CA ALA A 104 10.87 -6.18 -4.24
C ALA A 104 9.41 -6.48 -4.62
N GLN A 105 8.47 -6.11 -3.75
CA GLN A 105 7.04 -6.19 -4.03
C GLN A 105 6.44 -4.79 -4.11
N ALA A 106 6.08 -4.35 -5.31
CA ALA A 106 5.15 -3.26 -5.47
C ALA A 106 3.74 -3.74 -5.10
N TRP A 107 2.83 -2.82 -4.82
CA TRP A 107 1.45 -3.18 -4.53
C TRP A 107 0.49 -2.12 -5.05
N ALA A 108 -0.74 -2.56 -5.31
CA ALA A 108 -1.84 -1.66 -5.63
C ALA A 108 -3.18 -2.32 -5.33
N ARG A 109 -4.21 -1.48 -5.18
CA ARG A 109 -5.60 -1.95 -5.18
C ARG A 109 -6.01 -2.45 -6.58
N LYS A 110 -5.60 -1.73 -7.63
CA LYS A 110 -5.82 -2.10 -9.05
C LYS A 110 -4.52 -2.68 -9.62
N HIS A 111 -4.14 -3.87 -9.16
CA HIS A 111 -2.84 -4.46 -9.49
C HIS A 111 -2.67 -4.77 -10.98
N GLN A 112 -3.74 -5.19 -11.68
CA GLN A 112 -3.66 -5.45 -13.12
C GLN A 112 -3.26 -4.18 -13.87
N ARG A 113 -3.92 -3.04 -13.57
CA ARG A 113 -3.61 -1.76 -14.21
C ARG A 113 -2.18 -1.32 -13.91
N LEU A 114 -1.76 -1.40 -12.64
CA LEU A 114 -0.38 -1.03 -12.27
C LEU A 114 0.64 -1.91 -13.00
N ARG A 115 0.38 -3.21 -13.10
CA ARG A 115 1.23 -4.16 -13.82
C ARG A 115 1.33 -3.81 -15.29
N THR A 116 0.22 -3.56 -15.98
CA THR A 116 0.21 -3.20 -17.41
C THR A 116 1.02 -1.92 -17.67
N GLU A 117 0.80 -0.87 -16.90
CA GLU A 117 1.51 0.41 -17.09
C GLU A 117 3.01 0.28 -16.74
N LEU A 118 3.36 -0.45 -15.68
CA LEU A 118 4.76 -0.72 -15.35
C LEU A 118 5.44 -1.54 -16.44
N THR A 119 4.77 -2.58 -16.96
CA THR A 119 5.31 -3.40 -18.06
C THR A 119 5.58 -2.54 -19.28
N ARG A 120 4.62 -1.70 -19.64
CA ARG A 120 4.77 -0.74 -20.74
C ARG A 120 5.98 0.18 -20.54
N LEU A 121 6.12 0.82 -19.39
CA LEU A 121 7.22 1.76 -19.12
C LEU A 121 8.59 1.06 -19.11
N VAL A 122 8.66 -0.15 -18.56
CA VAL A 122 9.89 -0.96 -18.54
C VAL A 122 10.26 -1.42 -19.96
N GLU A 123 9.28 -1.84 -20.77
CA GLU A 123 9.49 -2.26 -22.17
C GLU A 123 9.86 -1.07 -23.07
N GLU A 124 9.21 0.09 -22.93
CA GLU A 124 9.55 1.32 -23.68
C GLU A 124 10.99 1.78 -23.39
N ARG A 125 11.49 1.51 -22.19
CA ARG A 125 12.86 1.86 -21.75
C ARG A 125 13.91 0.86 -22.19
N ILE A 126 13.59 -0.43 -22.33
CA ILE A 126 14.52 -1.46 -22.80
C ILE A 126 14.50 -1.45 -24.35
N PRO A 127 15.55 -0.98 -25.05
CA PRO A 127 15.64 -1.19 -26.49
C PRO A 127 15.61 -2.72 -26.73
N PRO A 128 14.97 -3.22 -27.81
CA PRO A 128 14.97 -4.64 -28.09
C PRO A 128 16.42 -5.13 -28.14
N GLU A 129 16.79 -5.95 -27.16
CA GLU A 129 18.11 -6.55 -27.08
C GLU A 129 18.34 -7.28 -28.41
N SER A 130 19.39 -6.87 -29.12
CA SER A 130 19.77 -7.49 -30.38
C SER A 130 20.10 -8.94 -30.09
N ALA A 131 19.16 -9.83 -30.45
CA ALA A 131 19.38 -11.27 -30.44
C ALA A 131 20.71 -11.55 -31.15
N SER A 132 21.72 -11.97 -30.37
CA SER A 132 23.02 -12.44 -30.86
C SER A 132 23.10 -13.94 -30.62
#